data_AF-A0ABC8ISS9-F1
#
_entry.id   AF-A0ABC8ISS9-F1
#
_cell.length_a   1.000
_cell.length_b   1.000
_cell.length_c   1.000
_cell.angle_alpha   90.00
_cell.angle_beta   90.00
_cell.angle_gamma   90.00
#
_symmetry.space_group_name_H-M   'P 1'
#
loop_
_entity.id
_entity.type
_entity.pdbx_description
1 polymer ?
#
loop_
_entity_poly.entity_id
_entity_poly.type
_entity_poly.pdbx_seq_one_letter_code
_entity_poly.pdbx_strand_id
1 'polypeptide(L)' 'MQWRQQTFWTQTADGDEGGKHQLITATVNGGKLYICKAQAGDERWFKGANKFVEKAATSFSVA' A
#
# COMPACT_ATOMS: atom_id res chain seq x y z
N MET A 1 1.72 -10.62 17.83
CA MET A 1 0.98 -9.80 16.85
C MET A 1 1.51 -10.11 15.47
N GLN A 2 0.65 -10.54 14.54
CA GLN A 2 1.06 -10.99 13.20
C GLN A 2 0.70 -9.94 12.16
N TRP A 3 1.64 -9.61 11.27
CA TRP A 3 1.41 -8.72 10.14
C TRP A 3 1.09 -9.51 8.87
N ARG A 4 0.22 -8.94 8.03
CA ARG A 4 -0.03 -9.38 6.66
C ARG A 4 0.27 -8.22 5.72
N GLN A 5 1.10 -8.47 4.71
CA GLN A 5 1.42 -7.50 3.67
C GLN A 5 1.00 -8.08 2.33
N GLN A 6 0.24 -7.31 1.58
CA GLN A 6 -0.22 -7.68 0.25
C GLN A 6 -0.07 -6.50 -0.69
N THR A 7 0.53 -6.77 -1.85
CA THR A 7 0.68 -5.79 -2.92
C THR A 7 -0.26 -6.17 -4.06
N PHE A 8 -0.93 -5.16 -4.62
CA PHE A 8 -1.80 -5.29 -5.78
C PHE A 8 -1.41 -4.26 -6.82
N TRP A 9 -1.50 -4.67 -8.09
CA TRP A 9 -1.53 -3.76 -9.21
C TRP A 9 -2.95 -3.69 -9.74
N THR A 10 -3.48 -2.48 -9.87
CA THR A 10 -4.87 -2.25 -10.26
C THR A 10 -4.93 -1.28 -11.43
N GLN A 11 -5.83 -1.53 -12.38
CA GLN A 11 -5.98 -0.68 -13.57
C GLN A 11 -7.46 -0.40 -13.82
N THR A 12 -7.77 0.84 -14.16
CA THR A 12 -9.09 1.26 -14.62
C THR A 12 -9.18 1.16 -16.15
N ALA A 13 -10.38 1.02 -16.69
CA ALA A 13 -10.59 0.83 -18.13
C ALA A 13 -10.08 2.01 -18.98
N ASP A 14 -10.08 3.22 -18.43
CA ASP A 14 -9.57 4.45 -19.05
C ASP A 14 -8.05 4.62 -18.91
N GLY A 15 -7.36 3.73 -18.20
CA GLY A 15 -5.91 3.74 -18.07
C GLY A 15 -5.35 4.83 -17.15
N ASP A 16 -6.15 5.34 -16.20
CA ASP A 16 -5.73 6.37 -15.23
C ASP A 16 -4.38 6.03 -14.56
N GLU A 17 -3.44 6.96 -14.66
CA GLU A 17 -2.05 6.88 -14.18
C GLU A 17 -1.25 5.63 -14.63
N GLY A 18 -1.69 4.91 -15.67
CA GLY A 18 -1.09 3.65 -16.10
C GLY A 18 -1.36 2.46 -15.17
N GLY A 19 -2.34 2.62 -14.26
CA GLY A 19 -2.59 1.70 -13.16
C GLY A 19 -2.02 2.23 -11.84
N LYS A 20 -2.37 1.58 -10.73
CA LYS A 20 -2.01 1.99 -9.37
C LYS A 20 -1.45 0.80 -8.60
N HIS A 21 -0.28 1.01 -7.99
CA HIS A 21 0.32 0.11 -7.02
C HIS A 21 -0.32 0.36 -5.66
N GLN A 22 -0.91 -0.67 -5.07
CA GLN A 22 -1.53 -0.62 -3.75
C GLN A 22 -0.82 -1.58 -2.81
N LEU A 23 -0.20 -1.05 -1.76
CA LEU A 23 0.43 -1.82 -0.70
C LEU A 23 -0.47 -1.76 0.53
N ILE A 24 -0.88 -2.92 1.01
CA ILE A 24 -1.77 -3.07 2.17
C ILE A 24 -1.03 -3.83 3.27
N THR A 25 -0.85 -3.18 4.42
CA THR A 25 -0.30 -3.77 5.64
C THR A 25 -1.41 -3.85 6.69
N ALA A 26 -1.70 -5.04 7.19
CA ALA A 26 -2.79 -5.26 8.13
C ALA A 26 -2.40 -6.13 9.33
N THR A 27 -3.05 -5.91 10.46
CA THR A 27 -2.90 -6.70 11.69
C THR A 27 -4.13 -6.58 12.58
N VAL A 28 -4.25 -7.48 13.56
CA VAL A 28 -5.28 -7.41 14.60
C VAL A 28 -4.61 -7.22 15.95
N ASN A 29 -5.03 -6.20 16.70
CA ASN A 29 -4.62 -5.95 18.08
C ASN A 29 -5.81 -5.56 18.94
N GLY A 30 -5.92 -6.09 20.16
CA GLY A 30 -7.01 -5.77 21.09
C GLY A 30 -8.42 -5.97 20.51
N GLY A 31 -8.62 -6.96 19.64
CA GLY A 31 -9.90 -7.21 18.97
C GLY A 31 -10.25 -6.22 17.84
N LYS A 32 -9.34 -5.32 17.47
CA LYS A 32 -9.53 -4.34 16.39
C LYS A 32 -8.62 -4.66 15.21
N LEU A 33 -9.15 -4.52 14.00
CA LEU A 33 -8.41 -4.65 12.74
C LEU A 33 -7.80 -3.30 12.37
N TYR A 34 -6.49 -3.28 12.17
CA TYR A 34 -5.72 -2.12 11.73
C TYR A 34 -5.21 -2.37 10.32
N ILE A 35 -5.46 -1.42 9.42
CA ILE A 35 -5.06 -1.49 8.01
C ILE A 35 -4.37 -0.18 7.64
N CYS A 36 -3.15 -0.29 7.12
CA CYS A 36 -2.48 0.77 6.39
C CYS A 36 -2.56 0.45 4.90
N LYS A 37 -3.03 1.42 4.10
CA LYS A 37 -2.96 1.36 2.64
C LYS A 37 -2.15 2.54 2.13
N ALA A 38 -1.05 2.24 1.47
CA ALA A 38 -0.25 3.23 0.75
C ALA A 38 -0.35 2.93 -0.75
N GLN A 39 -0.49 3.96 -1.59
CA GLN A 39 -0.65 3.78 -3.02
C GLN A 39 0.01 4.90 -3.84
N ALA A 40 0.39 4.57 -5.07
CA ALA A 40 0.72 5.55 -6.10
C ALA A 40 0.37 5.00 -7.49
N GLY A 41 0.01 5.90 -8.41
CA GLY A 41 -0.07 5.58 -9.83
C GLY A 41 1.26 5.10 -10.39
N ASP A 42 1.22 4.22 -11.39
CA ASP A 42 2.38 3.64 -12.04
C ASP A 42 3.28 4.75 -12.62
N GLU A 43 2.69 5.80 -13.19
CA GLU A 43 3.40 6.97 -13.69
C GLU A 43 4.29 7.64 -12.63
N ARG A 44 3.82 7.72 -11.38
CA ARG A 44 4.59 8.29 -10.26
C ARG A 44 5.47 7.25 -9.60
N TRP A 45 5.07 5.99 -9.64
CA TRP A 45 5.78 4.86 -9.03
C TRP A 45 7.22 4.77 -9.53
N PHE A 46 7.41 4.71 -10.85
CA PHE A 46 8.76 4.64 -11.44
C PHE A 46 9.52 5.97 -11.37
N LYS A 47 8.85 7.10 -11.14
CA LYS A 47 9.46 8.41 -10.88
C LYS A 47 9.92 8.60 -9.42
N GLY A 48 9.90 7.54 -8.61
CA GLY A 48 10.46 7.53 -7.25
C GLY A 48 9.41 7.59 -6.12
N ALA A 49 8.12 7.60 -6.43
CA ALA A 49 7.08 7.50 -5.41
C ALA A 49 7.11 6.14 -4.69
N ASN A 50 7.61 5.08 -5.35
CA ASN A 50 7.76 3.74 -4.79
C ASN A 50 8.42 3.74 -3.40
N LYS A 51 9.54 4.46 -3.25
CA LYS A 51 10.30 4.56 -2.00
C LYS A 51 9.44 5.09 -0.85
N PHE A 52 8.57 6.05 -1.12
CA PHE A 52 7.71 6.63 -0.08
C PHE A 52 6.53 5.72 0.24
N VAL A 53 5.93 5.09 -0.77
CA VAL A 53 4.80 4.16 -0.60
C VAL A 53 5.25 2.90 0.16
N GLU A 54 6.37 2.30 -0.23
CA GLU A 54 6.97 1.16 0.46
C GLU A 54 7.37 1.51 1.89
N LYS A 55 7.98 2.68 2.10
CA LYS A 55 8.36 3.12 3.45
C LYS A 55 7.14 3.32 4.34
N ALA A 56 6.07 3.93 3.83
CA ALA A 56 4.83 4.13 4.58
C ALA A 56 4.18 2.78 4.97
N ALA A 57 4.14 1.82 4.06
CA ALA A 57 3.56 0.51 4.32
C ALA A 57 4.39 -0.34 5.30
N THR A 58 5.74 -0.26 5.23
CA THR A 58 6.67 -1.03 6.08
C THR A 58 6.90 -0.41 7.45
N SER A 59 6.75 0.91 7.60
CA SER A 59 6.88 1.60 8.89
C SER A 59 5.60 1.59 9.73
N PHE A 60 4.50 1.03 9.21
CA PHE A 60 3.24 0.99 9.95
C PHE A 60 3.34 0.09 11.18
N SER A 61 2.99 0.63 12.34
CA SER A 61 2.98 -0.08 13.61
C SER A 61 1.78 0.32 14.46
N VAL A 62 1.41 -0.55 15.38
CA VAL A 62 0.30 -0.36 16.33
C VAL A 62 0.83 -0.79 17.70
N ALA A 63 0.65 0.07 18.70
CA ALA A 63 1.01 -0.19 20.10
C ALA A 63 -0.05 -1.04 20.81
#